data_AF-A0AAV4U3L8-F1
#
_entry.id   AF-A0AAV4U3L8-F1
#
_cell.length_a   1.000
_cell.length_b   1.000
_cell.length_c   1.000
_cell.angle_alpha   90.00
_cell.angle_beta   90.00
_cell.angle_gamma   90.00
#
_symmetry.space_group_name_H-M   'P 1'
#
loop_
_entity.id
_entity.type
_entity.pdbx_description
1 polymer ?
#
loop_
_entity_poly.entity_id
_entity_poly.type
_entity_poly.pdbx_seq_one_letter_code
_entity_poly.pdbx_strand_id
1 'polypeptide(L)'
;MYYTKKNKKEQKNPNTVDIEISDSDFEESESDNEDNDIVIVEEDIANEDEILTHQGLLPIIYKVRKIVKIFKRSHSKKAILQKCTLTENKTEYMLILDSKTRWNSLLLMIERFLKLKNAVQKTMIDLNLQINFSDSEFDLIFRTVSALLPIKLIVEALCRGDSNLFTANATINYILQSLKGQHTSPSEE
;
A
#
# COMPACT_ATOMS: atom_id res chain seq x y z
N MET A 1 21.65 -45.55 -11.23
CA MET A 1 22.19 -45.95 -12.55
C MET A 1 21.57 -45.07 -13.62
N TYR A 2 22.40 -44.60 -14.55
CA TYR A 2 22.09 -43.61 -15.58
C TYR A 2 21.38 -44.20 -16.81
N TYR A 3 20.82 -43.29 -17.64
CA TYR A 3 20.59 -43.35 -19.10
C TYR A 3 19.34 -44.10 -19.62
N THR A 4 18.63 -43.70 -20.69
CA THR A 4 18.72 -42.62 -21.70
C THR A 4 17.42 -42.59 -22.54
N LYS A 5 17.10 -41.39 -23.08
CA LYS A 5 16.19 -41.13 -24.22
C LYS A 5 16.42 -42.05 -25.44
N LYS A 6 15.33 -42.36 -26.15
CA LYS A 6 15.34 -42.50 -27.62
C LYS A 6 14.29 -41.59 -28.27
N ASN A 7 14.79 -40.72 -29.15
CA ASN A 7 14.08 -39.80 -30.02
C ASN A 7 13.27 -40.52 -31.11
N LYS A 8 12.16 -39.92 -31.54
CA LYS A 8 11.80 -39.93 -32.97
C LYS A 8 11.36 -38.52 -33.38
N LYS A 9 12.12 -37.95 -34.32
CA LYS A 9 11.84 -36.68 -34.99
C LYS A 9 10.84 -36.93 -36.11
N GLU A 10 9.93 -36.00 -36.33
CA GLU A 10 9.44 -35.67 -37.68
C GLU A 10 8.97 -34.21 -37.70
N GLN A 11 9.63 -33.41 -38.52
CA GLN A 11 9.22 -32.08 -38.93
C GLN A 11 8.60 -32.22 -40.32
N LYS A 12 7.43 -31.61 -40.58
CA LYS A 12 7.17 -30.97 -41.87
C LYS A 12 6.06 -29.91 -41.80
N ASN A 13 6.40 -28.83 -42.49
CA ASN A 13 5.84 -27.48 -42.64
C ASN A 13 4.56 -27.43 -43.53
N PRO A 14 4.11 -26.26 -44.04
CA PRO A 14 2.94 -25.46 -43.63
C PRO A 14 1.78 -25.50 -44.67
N ASN A 15 0.57 -25.06 -44.29
CA ASN A 15 -0.31 -24.15 -45.07
C ASN A 15 -1.75 -24.09 -44.51
N THR A 16 -2.19 -22.84 -44.35
CA THR A 16 -3.53 -22.24 -44.21
C THR A 16 -4.78 -23.09 -44.48
N VAL A 17 -5.75 -23.04 -43.54
CA VAL A 17 -7.18 -22.85 -43.83
C VAL A 17 -7.78 -22.09 -42.64
N ASP A 18 -8.46 -20.98 -42.93
CA ASP A 18 -9.32 -20.22 -42.01
C ASP A 18 -10.48 -21.08 -41.50
N ILE A 19 -11.13 -20.66 -40.40
CA ILE A 19 -12.60 -20.63 -40.20
C ILE A 19 -12.98 -20.87 -38.72
N GLU A 20 -13.78 -19.91 -38.24
CA GLU A 20 -14.81 -19.93 -37.19
C GLU A 20 -14.47 -19.88 -35.69
N ILE A 21 -15.12 -18.88 -35.09
CA ILE A 21 -15.33 -18.62 -33.67
C ILE A 21 -16.16 -19.75 -33.09
N SER A 22 -15.69 -20.37 -32.00
CA SER A 22 -16.56 -21.12 -31.10
C SER A 22 -16.26 -20.77 -29.65
N ASP A 23 -17.30 -20.29 -28.97
CA ASP A 23 -17.44 -20.29 -27.52
C ASP A 23 -17.02 -21.64 -26.93
N SER A 24 -16.22 -21.60 -25.86
CA SER A 24 -16.03 -22.76 -24.99
C SER A 24 -15.88 -22.29 -23.54
N ASP A 25 -17.01 -22.36 -22.84
CA ASP A 25 -17.19 -22.89 -21.49
C ASP A 25 -16.04 -22.64 -20.50
N PHE A 26 -16.13 -21.48 -19.83
CA PHE A 26 -15.47 -21.28 -18.55
C PHE A 26 -16.27 -22.05 -17.50
N GLU A 27 -15.78 -23.23 -17.12
CA GLU A 27 -16.39 -24.03 -16.06
C GLU A 27 -16.42 -23.26 -14.75
N GLU A 28 -17.64 -23.16 -14.27
CA GLU A 28 -18.08 -22.69 -12.98
C GLU A 28 -17.60 -23.65 -11.89
N SER A 29 -16.91 -23.10 -10.88
CA SER A 29 -16.90 -23.70 -9.55
C SER A 29 -17.43 -22.66 -8.57
N GLU A 30 -18.73 -22.75 -8.29
CA GLU A 30 -19.34 -22.39 -7.01
C GLU A 30 -18.60 -23.15 -5.88
N SER A 31 -18.51 -22.75 -4.63
CA SER A 31 -19.08 -21.67 -3.83
C SER A 31 -18.29 -21.75 -2.52
N ASP A 32 -17.99 -20.61 -1.90
CA ASP A 32 -18.09 -20.49 -0.44
C ASP A 32 -18.63 -19.09 -0.17
N ASN A 33 -19.97 -19.01 -0.22
CA ASN A 33 -20.75 -17.90 0.30
C ASN A 33 -20.59 -17.87 1.83
N GLU A 34 -19.88 -16.89 2.35
CA GLU A 34 -20.20 -16.30 3.65
C GLU A 34 -20.67 -14.86 3.42
N ASP A 35 -21.92 -14.73 2.98
CA ASP A 35 -22.75 -13.58 3.31
C ASP A 35 -22.92 -13.57 4.83
N ASN A 36 -22.01 -12.87 5.51
CA ASN A 36 -22.31 -12.29 6.80
C ASN A 36 -22.73 -10.85 6.56
N ASP A 37 -24.05 -10.64 6.48
CA ASP A 37 -24.69 -9.37 6.79
C ASP A 37 -24.26 -8.96 8.20
N ILE A 38 -23.20 -8.16 8.29
CA ILE A 38 -22.92 -7.38 9.49
C ILE A 38 -23.97 -6.27 9.51
N VAL A 39 -25.02 -6.51 10.28
CA VAL A 39 -25.87 -5.47 10.82
C VAL A 39 -24.94 -4.50 11.55
N ILE A 40 -24.74 -3.32 10.96
CA ILE A 40 -24.08 -2.20 11.62
C ILE A 40 -25.04 -1.75 12.71
N VAL A 41 -24.80 -2.23 13.92
CA VAL A 41 -25.33 -1.59 15.11
C VAL A 41 -24.52 -0.30 15.24
N GLU A 42 -25.12 0.81 14.79
CA GLU A 42 -24.67 2.15 15.15
C GLU A 42 -24.83 2.26 16.67
N GLU A 43 -23.75 1.96 17.39
CA GLU A 43 -23.64 2.26 18.80
C GLU A 43 -22.75 3.51 18.94
N ASP A 44 -23.36 4.55 19.50
CA ASP A 44 -22.91 5.93 19.57
C ASP A 44 -21.45 6.11 20.00
N ILE A 45 -20.60 6.58 19.09
CA ILE A 45 -19.37 7.32 19.41
C ILE A 45 -19.52 8.72 18.80
N ALA A 46 -20.36 9.53 19.42
CA ALA A 46 -20.58 10.90 18.98
C ALA A 46 -19.37 11.79 19.32
N ASN A 47 -18.80 12.41 18.27
CA ASN A 47 -18.08 13.70 18.27
C ASN A 47 -16.53 13.75 18.29
N GLU A 48 -15.80 12.78 17.69
CA GLU A 48 -14.37 12.99 17.30
C GLU A 48 -14.09 12.82 15.79
N ASP A 49 -15.10 12.43 14.98
CA ASP A 49 -14.90 11.87 13.63
C ASP A 49 -14.89 12.87 12.45
N GLU A 50 -14.96 14.18 12.70
CA GLU A 50 -15.09 15.17 11.61
C GLU A 50 -13.81 15.31 10.78
N ILE A 51 -12.63 15.07 11.37
CA ILE A 51 -11.34 15.05 10.63
C ILE A 51 -11.17 13.75 9.83
N LEU A 52 -11.89 12.69 10.18
CA LEU A 52 -11.72 11.37 9.58
C LEU A 52 -12.63 11.14 8.37
N THR A 53 -13.70 11.91 8.16
CA THR A 53 -14.77 11.52 7.21
C THR A 53 -15.08 12.56 6.13
N HIS A 54 -15.31 12.07 4.91
CA HIS A 54 -15.55 12.73 3.61
C HIS A 54 -14.49 13.65 2.97
N GLN A 55 -13.81 14.53 3.72
CA GLN A 55 -12.59 15.26 3.24
C GLN A 55 -11.32 14.88 4.03
N GLY A 56 -11.47 13.94 4.96
CA GLY A 56 -10.44 13.50 5.89
C GLY A 56 -9.35 12.60 5.32
N LEU A 57 -8.49 12.13 6.23
CA LEU A 57 -7.37 11.25 5.94
C LEU A 57 -7.81 9.86 5.41
N LEU A 58 -8.98 9.35 5.80
CA LEU A 58 -9.46 8.01 5.42
C LEU A 58 -9.68 7.84 3.91
N PRO A 59 -10.39 8.74 3.20
CA PRO A 59 -10.47 8.72 1.74
C PRO A 59 -9.10 8.63 1.05
N ILE A 60 -8.11 9.38 1.54
CA ILE A 60 -6.76 9.41 0.97
C ILE A 60 -6.06 8.07 1.21
N ILE A 61 -6.14 7.51 2.42
CA ILE A 61 -5.60 6.18 2.72
C ILE A 61 -6.26 5.12 1.81
N TYR A 62 -7.56 5.20 1.57
CA TYR A 62 -8.25 4.28 0.67
C TYR A 62 -7.72 4.39 -0.77
N LYS A 63 -7.49 5.60 -1.28
CA LYS A 63 -6.83 5.82 -2.59
C LYS A 63 -5.45 5.18 -2.63
N VAL A 64 -4.62 5.38 -1.61
CA VAL A 64 -3.29 4.75 -1.49
C VAL A 64 -3.41 3.22 -1.54
N ARG A 65 -4.29 2.62 -0.74
CA ARG A 65 -4.54 1.16 -0.74
C ARG A 65 -4.98 0.66 -2.11
N LYS A 66 -5.86 1.38 -2.80
CA LYS A 66 -6.35 1.00 -4.14
C LYS A 66 -5.20 0.89 -5.13
N ILE A 67 -4.29 1.87 -5.12
CA ILE A 67 -3.13 1.90 -6.01
C ILE A 67 -2.14 0.78 -5.68
N VAL A 68 -1.82 0.62 -4.39
CA VAL A 68 -0.96 -0.48 -3.94
C VAL A 68 -1.54 -1.83 -4.38
N LYS A 69 -2.86 -2.04 -4.27
CA LYS A 69 -3.53 -3.26 -4.74
C LYS A 69 -3.43 -3.45 -6.25
N ILE A 70 -3.55 -2.40 -7.06
CA ILE A 70 -3.40 -2.48 -8.52
C ILE A 70 -2.01 -3.00 -8.90
N PHE A 71 -0.96 -2.43 -8.31
CA PHE A 71 0.42 -2.83 -8.58
C PHE A 71 0.75 -4.21 -8.00
N LYS A 72 0.13 -4.62 -6.88
CA LYS A 72 0.35 -5.96 -6.32
C LYS A 72 -0.35 -7.07 -7.09
N ARG A 73 -1.51 -6.79 -7.70
CA ARG A 73 -2.29 -7.79 -8.46
C ARG A 73 -1.72 -8.07 -9.83
N SER A 74 -1.13 -7.09 -10.50
CA SER A 74 -0.62 -7.24 -11.86
C SER A 74 0.91 -7.29 -11.90
N HIS A 75 1.45 -8.44 -12.33
CA HIS A 75 2.89 -8.62 -12.53
C HIS A 75 3.48 -7.64 -13.55
N SER A 76 2.76 -7.37 -14.64
CA SER A 76 3.18 -6.45 -15.70
C SER A 76 3.29 -5.02 -15.17
N LYS A 77 2.28 -4.54 -14.44
CA LYS A 77 2.29 -3.20 -13.84
C LYS A 77 3.36 -3.07 -12.77
N LYS A 78 3.59 -4.13 -11.98
CA LYS A 78 4.67 -4.20 -11.00
C LYS A 78 6.05 -4.06 -11.65
N ALA A 79 6.29 -4.75 -12.76
CA ALA A 79 7.57 -4.68 -13.49
C ALA A 79 7.85 -3.28 -14.04
N ILE A 80 6.81 -2.60 -14.54
CA ILE A 80 6.91 -1.20 -15.00
C ILE A 80 7.26 -0.27 -13.84
N LEU A 81 6.58 -0.42 -12.70
CA LEU A 81 6.90 0.33 -11.48
C LEU A 81 8.34 0.08 -11.03
N GLN A 82 8.81 -1.17 -11.04
CA GLN A 82 10.18 -1.51 -10.66
C GLN A 82 11.21 -0.80 -11.56
N LYS A 83 11.00 -0.79 -12.88
CA LYS A 83 11.84 -0.02 -13.81
C LYS A 83 11.90 1.46 -13.45
N CYS A 84 10.75 2.09 -13.22
CA CYS A 84 10.71 3.51 -12.84
C CYS A 84 11.39 3.78 -11.49
N THR A 85 11.21 2.91 -10.49
CA THR A 85 11.90 3.04 -9.19
C THR A 85 13.41 2.86 -9.30
N LEU A 86 13.88 1.99 -10.19
CA LEU A 86 15.31 1.79 -10.42
C LEU A 86 15.94 3.05 -11.01
N THR A 87 15.25 3.70 -11.96
CA THR A 87 15.71 4.96 -12.57
C THR A 87 15.78 6.10 -11.57
N GLU A 88 14.80 6.23 -10.68
CA GLU A 88 14.72 7.38 -9.76
C GLU A 88 15.46 7.17 -8.45
N ASN A 89 15.30 5.99 -7.84
CA ASN A 89 15.77 5.72 -6.48
C ASN A 89 17.00 4.82 -6.45
N LYS A 90 17.55 4.45 -7.62
CA LYS A 90 18.73 3.56 -7.81
C LYS A 90 18.58 2.18 -7.17
N THR A 91 17.38 1.84 -6.71
CA THR A 91 17.05 0.62 -5.98
C THR A 91 15.63 0.21 -6.33
N GLU A 92 15.43 -1.08 -6.53
CA GLU A 92 14.11 -1.62 -6.79
C GLU A 92 13.31 -1.65 -5.49
N TYR A 93 12.25 -0.85 -5.45
CA TYR A 93 11.36 -0.82 -4.30
C TYR A 93 10.00 -1.39 -4.65
N MET A 94 9.57 -2.38 -3.87
CA MET A 94 8.20 -2.86 -3.90
C MET A 94 7.30 -2.02 -2.98
N LEU A 95 6.07 -1.76 -3.43
CA LEU A 95 5.01 -1.20 -2.60
C LEU A 95 4.53 -2.22 -1.55
N ILE A 96 4.20 -1.72 -0.37
CA ILE A 96 3.76 -2.53 0.77
C ILE A 96 2.27 -2.23 1.00
N LEU A 97 1.47 -3.27 1.26
CA LEU A 97 0.07 -3.11 1.67
C LEU A 97 0.01 -3.27 3.18
N ASP A 98 -0.79 -2.44 3.84
CA ASP A 98 -1.02 -2.53 5.27
C ASP A 98 -1.82 -3.79 5.66
N SER A 99 -1.78 -4.15 6.94
CA SER A 99 -2.42 -5.36 7.46
C SER A 99 -3.17 -5.06 8.75
N LYS A 100 -4.36 -5.65 8.92
CA LYS A 100 -5.20 -5.40 10.11
C LYS A 100 -4.54 -5.79 11.44
N THR A 101 -3.59 -6.73 11.42
CA THR A 101 -3.03 -7.36 12.62
C THR A 101 -1.69 -6.78 13.09
N ARG A 102 -1.07 -5.87 12.31
CA ARG A 102 0.21 -5.24 12.70
C ARG A 102 0.02 -3.75 12.91
N TRP A 103 0.28 -3.29 14.13
CA TRP A 103 0.00 -1.93 14.59
C TRP A 103 0.67 -0.83 13.76
N ASN A 104 1.86 -1.06 13.21
CA ASN A 104 2.60 -0.07 12.41
C ASN A 104 2.47 -0.24 10.89
N SER A 105 1.65 -1.19 10.43
CA SER A 105 1.62 -1.54 8.99
C SER A 105 1.06 -0.43 8.10
N LEU A 106 0.12 0.37 8.61
CA LEU A 106 -0.39 1.55 7.92
C LEU A 106 0.73 2.57 7.69
N LEU A 107 1.46 2.92 8.75
CA LEU A 107 2.60 3.84 8.69
C LEU A 107 3.65 3.37 7.67
N LEU A 108 4.00 2.09 7.68
CA LEU A 108 4.95 1.51 6.72
C LEU A 108 4.45 1.60 5.27
N MET A 109 3.16 1.40 5.02
CA MET A 109 2.57 1.54 3.68
C MET A 109 2.66 2.99 3.20
N ILE A 110 2.23 3.96 4.01
CA ILE A 110 2.19 5.37 3.60
C ILE A 110 3.61 5.98 3.49
N GLU A 111 4.53 5.62 4.38
CA GLU A 111 5.94 6.03 4.33
C GLU A 111 6.61 5.50 3.04
N ARG A 112 6.38 4.22 2.73
CA ARG A 112 6.88 3.60 1.49
C ARG A 112 6.26 4.24 0.26
N PHE A 113 4.98 4.54 0.31
CA PHE A 113 4.27 5.19 -0.79
C PHE A 113 4.84 6.58 -1.08
N LEU A 114 5.07 7.41 -0.06
CA LEU A 114 5.71 8.73 -0.20
C LEU A 114 7.13 8.64 -0.79
N LYS A 115 7.92 7.65 -0.35
CA LYS A 115 9.28 7.43 -0.89
C LYS A 115 9.28 7.11 -2.39
N LEU A 116 8.19 6.54 -2.91
CA LEU A 116 8.04 6.16 -4.31
C LEU A 116 7.10 7.09 -5.08
N LYS A 117 6.74 8.26 -4.53
CA LYS A 117 5.70 9.14 -5.10
C LYS A 117 5.94 9.47 -6.58
N ASN A 118 7.18 9.81 -6.93
CA ASN A 118 7.55 10.22 -8.29
C ASN A 118 7.44 9.03 -9.26
N ALA A 119 8.00 7.89 -8.89
CA ALA A 119 7.95 6.66 -9.69
C ALA A 119 6.50 6.19 -9.87
N VAL A 120 5.70 6.23 -8.81
CA VAL A 120 4.28 5.90 -8.86
C VAL A 120 3.56 6.86 -9.81
N GLN A 121 3.71 8.17 -9.67
CA GLN A 121 3.06 9.16 -10.55
C GLN A 121 3.43 8.94 -12.03
N LYS A 122 4.71 8.73 -12.36
CA LYS A 122 5.13 8.44 -13.74
C LYS A 122 4.50 7.17 -14.28
N THR A 123 4.53 6.10 -13.49
CA THR A 123 3.96 4.81 -13.94
C THR A 123 2.44 4.87 -14.09
N MET A 124 1.77 5.71 -13.32
CA MET A 124 0.33 5.94 -13.46
C MET A 124 0.00 6.67 -14.76
N ILE A 125 0.84 7.64 -15.15
CA ILE A 125 0.75 8.32 -16.45
C ILE A 125 1.00 7.32 -17.58
N ASP A 126 2.09 6.54 -17.52
CA ASP A 126 2.44 5.56 -18.55
C ASP A 126 1.35 4.48 -18.75
N LEU A 127 0.66 4.12 -17.66
CA LEU A 127 -0.42 3.12 -17.66
C LEU A 127 -1.82 3.71 -17.85
N ASN A 128 -1.95 5.03 -18.03
CA ASN A 128 -3.22 5.77 -18.11
C ASN A 128 -4.21 5.40 -17.00
N LEU A 129 -3.74 5.29 -15.75
CA LEU A 129 -4.60 5.01 -14.60
C LEU A 129 -5.33 6.29 -14.16
N GLN A 130 -6.66 6.22 -14.00
CA GLN A 130 -7.48 7.40 -13.64
C GLN A 130 -7.37 7.86 -12.18
N ILE A 131 -6.53 7.23 -11.35
CA ILE A 131 -6.39 7.59 -9.94
C ILE A 131 -5.25 8.58 -9.81
N ASN A 132 -5.57 9.84 -9.49
CA ASN A 132 -4.57 10.89 -9.29
C ASN A 132 -4.59 11.37 -7.84
N PHE A 133 -3.44 11.86 -7.37
CA PHE A 133 -3.29 12.56 -6.10
C PHE A 133 -3.03 14.03 -6.34
N SER A 134 -3.66 14.90 -5.55
CA SER A 134 -3.28 16.31 -5.48
C SER A 134 -2.07 16.50 -4.56
N ASP A 135 -1.38 17.64 -4.71
CA ASP A 135 -0.26 17.99 -3.83
C ASP A 135 -0.72 18.17 -2.37
N SER A 136 -1.94 18.66 -2.15
CA SER A 136 -2.54 18.75 -0.81
C SER A 136 -2.76 17.39 -0.15
N GLU A 137 -3.12 16.36 -0.93
CA GLU A 137 -3.25 15.00 -0.42
C GLU A 137 -1.89 14.41 -0.04
N PHE A 138 -0.85 14.65 -0.85
CA PHE A 138 0.51 14.25 -0.50
C PHE A 138 1.02 14.95 0.76
N ASP A 139 0.72 16.25 0.92
CA ASP A 139 1.08 17.00 2.13
C ASP A 139 0.37 16.42 3.36
N LEU A 140 -0.92 16.07 3.26
CA LEU A 140 -1.65 15.45 4.37
C LEU A 140 -1.06 14.08 4.76
N ILE A 141 -0.70 13.25 3.77
CA ILE A 141 -0.01 11.98 4.02
C ILE A 141 1.34 12.24 4.70
N PHE A 142 2.10 13.25 4.24
CA PHE A 142 3.40 13.59 4.82
C PHE A 142 3.30 14.08 6.26
N ARG A 143 2.33 14.95 6.57
CA ARG A 143 2.03 15.38 7.95
C ARG A 143 1.66 14.21 8.84
N THR A 144 0.83 13.30 8.34
CA THR A 144 0.44 12.08 9.04
C THR A 144 1.67 11.21 9.37
N VAL A 145 2.55 10.99 8.40
CA VAL A 145 3.80 10.23 8.64
C VAL A 145 4.68 10.93 9.67
N SER A 146 4.81 12.25 9.59
CA SER A 146 5.62 13.05 10.52
C SER A 146 5.10 12.97 11.96
N ALA A 147 3.79 12.91 12.15
CA ALA A 147 3.17 12.75 13.47
C ALA A 147 3.30 11.32 14.02
N LEU A 148 3.17 10.30 13.15
CA LEU A 148 3.21 8.90 13.56
C LEU A 148 4.64 8.36 13.76
N LEU A 149 5.65 8.96 13.14
CA LEU A 149 7.03 8.48 13.21
C LEU A 149 7.64 8.52 14.63
N PRO A 150 7.53 9.62 15.41
CA PRO A 150 7.99 9.65 16.80
C PRO A 150 7.32 8.60 17.68
N ILE A 151 6.01 8.38 17.46
CA ILE A 151 5.23 7.37 18.18
C ILE A 151 5.80 5.98 17.88
N LYS A 152 6.09 5.68 16.62
CA LYS A 152 6.68 4.39 16.24
C LYS A 152 8.02 4.15 16.95
N LEU A 153 8.93 5.12 16.89
CA LEU A 153 10.27 5.00 17.47
C LEU A 153 10.23 4.74 18.98
N ILE A 154 9.27 5.35 19.67
CA ILE A 154 9.14 5.20 21.12
C ILE A 154 8.45 3.90 21.49
N VAL A 155 7.41 3.48 20.78
CA VAL A 155 6.86 2.13 20.98
C VAL A 155 7.96 1.08 20.78
N GLU A 156 8.80 1.22 19.75
CA GLU A 156 9.95 0.35 19.54
C GLU A 156 10.98 0.42 20.68
N ALA A 157 11.23 1.61 21.26
CA ALA A 157 12.12 1.77 22.41
C ALA A 157 11.54 1.17 23.71
N LEU A 158 10.23 1.34 23.93
CA LEU A 158 9.52 0.83 25.11
C LEU A 158 9.38 -0.68 25.10
N CYS A 159 9.26 -1.27 23.90
CA CYS A 159 9.18 -2.72 23.72
C CYS A 159 10.55 -3.43 23.83
N ARG A 160 11.65 -2.70 24.06
CA ARG A 160 12.96 -3.33 24.32
C ARG A 160 12.99 -3.92 25.73
N GLY A 161 13.66 -5.06 25.90
CA GLY A 161 13.71 -5.78 27.18
C GLY A 161 14.45 -5.03 28.30
N ASP A 162 15.19 -3.97 27.97
CA ASP A 162 15.90 -3.09 28.89
C ASP A 162 15.12 -1.80 29.24
N SER A 163 13.88 -1.66 28.73
CA SER A 163 13.02 -0.53 29.04
C SER A 163 12.60 -0.56 30.52
N ASN A 164 12.87 0.55 31.22
CA ASN A 164 12.50 0.75 32.60
C ASN A 164 11.62 2.01 32.72
N LEU A 165 11.05 2.25 33.91
CA LEU A 165 10.16 3.38 34.15
C LEU A 165 10.81 4.74 33.83
N PHE A 166 12.12 4.89 34.08
CA PHE A 166 12.83 6.12 33.78
C PHE A 166 12.96 6.33 32.26
N THR A 167 13.34 5.28 31.52
CA THR A 167 13.35 5.29 30.05
C THR A 167 11.96 5.60 29.50
N ALA A 168 10.91 5.01 30.06
CA ALA A 168 9.54 5.25 29.63
C ALA A 168 9.08 6.69 29.87
N ASN A 169 9.37 7.24 31.05
CA ASN A 169 9.05 8.63 31.35
C ASN A 169 9.81 9.60 30.41
N ALA A 170 11.09 9.34 30.15
CA ALA A 170 11.88 10.15 29.23
C ALA A 170 11.35 10.09 27.78
N THR A 171 11.00 8.90 27.28
CA THR A 171 10.47 8.74 25.92
C THR A 171 9.09 9.37 25.76
N ILE A 172 8.18 9.20 26.72
CA ILE A 172 6.86 9.85 26.67
C ILE A 172 7.00 11.38 26.61
N ASN A 173 7.86 11.96 27.46
CA ASN A 173 8.12 13.40 27.42
C ASN A 173 8.69 13.86 26.07
N TYR A 174 9.56 13.04 25.46
CA TYR A 174 10.08 13.30 24.11
C TYR A 174 8.99 13.26 23.03
N ILE A 175 8.04 12.31 23.06
CA ILE A 175 6.87 12.32 22.14
C ILE A 175 6.10 13.62 22.29
N LEU A 176 5.78 14.02 23.52
CA LEU A 176 4.95 15.20 23.76
C LEU A 176 5.62 16.47 23.23
N GLN A 177 6.93 16.59 23.42
CA GLN A 177 7.71 17.69 22.84
C GLN A 177 7.74 17.62 21.30
N SER A 178 7.96 16.42 20.74
CA SER A 178 8.04 16.20 19.30
C SER A 178 6.72 16.51 18.59
N LEU A 179 5.58 16.16 19.19
CA LEU A 179 4.25 16.47 18.65
C LEU A 179 3.90 17.95 18.82
N LYS A 180 4.23 18.57 19.96
CA LYS A 180 4.03 20.01 20.17
C LYS A 180 4.77 20.85 19.12
N GLY A 181 6.00 20.47 18.78
CA GLY A 181 6.78 21.13 17.74
C GLY A 181 6.21 21.00 16.32
N GLN A 182 5.31 20.04 16.07
CA GLN A 182 4.66 19.84 14.77
C GLN A 182 3.37 20.67 14.61
N HIS A 183 2.69 21.03 15.71
CA HIS A 183 1.52 21.91 15.70
C HIS A 183 1.88 23.40 15.61
N THR A 184 3.13 23.78 15.88
CA THR A 184 3.60 25.16 15.76
C THR A 184 3.96 25.52 14.32
N SER A 185 2.96 25.54 13.42
CA SER A 185 2.94 26.53 12.35
C SER A 185 2.34 27.81 12.97
N PRO A 186 3.02 28.96 12.90
CA PRO A 186 2.54 30.20 13.52
C PRO A 186 1.27 30.62 12.80
N SER A 187 0.13 30.52 13.49
CA SER A 187 -1.04 31.32 13.16
C SER A 187 -0.67 32.77 13.46
N GLU A 188 -0.80 33.59 12.44
CA GLU A 188 -0.49 35.02 12.37
C GLU A 188 -1.10 35.81 13.55
N GLU A 189 -0.28 36.63 14.20
CA GLU A 189 -0.64 37.94 14.77
C GLU A 189 0.50 38.93 14.50
#